data_AF-A0A940TXP0-F1
#
_entry.id   AF-A0A940TXP0-F1
#
_cell.length_a   1.000
_cell.length_b   1.000
_cell.length_c   1.000
_cell.angle_alpha   90.00
_cell.angle_beta   90.00
_cell.angle_gamma   90.00
#
_symmetry.space_group_name_H-M   'P 1'
#
loop_
_entity.id
_entity.type
_entity.pdbx_description
1 polymer ?
#
loop_
_entity_poly.entity_id
_entity_poly.type
_entity_poly.pdbx_seq_one_letter_code
_entity_poly.pdbx_strand_id
1 'polypeptide(L)'
;MKPRSSPIERFTSNPHPIWVNILVGAVLFSLPIIAAALDGVLMGILQDGNFRILLIYPAIILYIWLISPPMSRIANQVMPSLRPVILLDDEQLEKIVKQAGYISPLYEWLAVLTGAAIGMYTASATNWGPEITYLKVEWYVTSVIMYGLLAWTIFYAIYSTRVTAALHRQPMQIDVLDPSPFQVVGKVSLTLALVFIGGITLSLLLGFQANNLAAPIFWIFNLAIILAAGLIFFLNMWPTHKILQQAKKCELEPLQRRIDQSGRSLITGLEQGSPTNDLALQIQALSIYEQRLQSARTWPYNTGMLRTLFFSVFIPLATILIRVAVEMLFRI
;
A
#
# COMPACT_ATOMS: atom_id res chain seq x y z
N MET A 1 1.68 -18.02 -14.96
CA MET A 1 3.12 -17.85 -15.25
C MET A 1 3.74 -16.83 -14.29
N LYS A 2 4.99 -17.02 -13.85
CA LYS A 2 5.70 -16.03 -13.02
C LYS A 2 6.56 -15.14 -13.92
N PRO A 3 6.40 -13.80 -13.92
CA PRO A 3 7.37 -12.90 -14.56
C PRO A 3 8.77 -13.18 -14.00
N ARG A 4 9.83 -12.82 -14.74
CA ARG A 4 11.21 -12.92 -14.22
C ARG A 4 11.29 -12.06 -12.95
N SER A 5 11.22 -12.72 -11.79
CA SER A 5 11.30 -12.07 -10.50
C SER A 5 12.70 -11.52 -10.32
N SER A 6 12.80 -10.33 -9.76
CA SER A 6 14.08 -9.75 -9.39
C SER A 6 14.82 -10.66 -8.40
N PRO A 7 16.16 -10.60 -8.29
CA PRO A 7 16.89 -11.43 -7.33
C PRO A 7 16.44 -11.21 -5.88
N ILE A 8 16.15 -9.95 -5.49
CA ILE A 8 15.69 -9.61 -4.13
C ILE A 8 14.24 -10.05 -3.92
N GLU A 9 13.38 -9.87 -4.93
CA GLU A 9 12.02 -10.40 -4.89
C GLU A 9 12.04 -11.92 -4.76
N ARG A 10 12.90 -12.63 -5.50
CA ARG A 10 13.01 -14.09 -5.41
C ARG A 10 13.47 -14.53 -4.03
N PHE A 11 14.37 -13.77 -3.40
CA PHE A 11 14.83 -14.06 -2.05
C PHE A 11 13.73 -13.86 -1.01
N THR A 12 12.97 -12.76 -1.12
CA THR A 12 12.00 -12.33 -0.09
C THR A 12 10.57 -12.84 -0.29
N SER A 13 10.17 -13.22 -1.51
CA SER A 13 8.80 -13.65 -1.83
C SER A 13 8.54 -15.12 -1.52
N ASN A 14 9.59 -15.93 -1.39
CA ASN A 14 9.44 -17.35 -1.10
C ASN A 14 9.00 -17.53 0.36
N PRO A 15 7.97 -18.36 0.64
CA PRO A 15 7.66 -18.70 2.01
C PRO A 15 8.85 -19.34 2.70
N HIS A 16 9.30 -18.72 3.79
CA HIS A 16 10.28 -19.30 4.66
C HIS A 16 9.60 -20.21 5.69
N PRO A 17 10.20 -21.35 6.04
CA PRO A 17 9.77 -22.13 7.20
C PRO A 17 9.74 -21.27 8.46
N ILE A 18 8.78 -21.52 9.35
CA ILE A 18 8.59 -20.72 10.58
C ILE A 18 9.88 -20.66 11.42
N TRP A 19 10.64 -21.76 11.50
CA TRP A 19 11.89 -21.82 12.26
C TRP A 19 12.97 -20.87 11.70
N VAL A 20 13.00 -20.62 10.38
CA VAL A 20 13.93 -19.66 9.77
C VAL A 20 13.57 -18.25 10.25
N ASN A 21 12.27 -17.91 10.27
CA ASN A 21 11.82 -16.60 10.74
C ASN A 21 12.13 -16.39 12.23
N ILE A 22 11.95 -17.43 13.06
CA ILE A 22 12.30 -17.39 14.48
C ILE A 22 13.82 -17.19 14.64
N LEU A 23 14.64 -17.92 13.88
CA LEU A 23 16.09 -17.81 13.93
C LEU A 23 16.57 -16.41 13.50
N VAL A 24 16.08 -15.89 12.38
CA VAL A 24 16.39 -14.55 11.89
C VAL A 24 15.97 -13.50 12.91
N GLY A 25 14.77 -13.62 13.48
CA GLY A 25 14.31 -12.75 14.56
C GLY A 25 15.20 -12.82 15.79
N ALA A 26 15.55 -14.02 16.26
CA ALA A 26 16.42 -14.20 17.43
C ALA A 26 17.81 -13.58 17.20
N VAL A 27 18.39 -13.74 16.01
CA VAL A 27 19.68 -13.13 15.65
C VAL A 27 19.56 -11.61 15.62
N LEU A 28 18.59 -11.08 14.87
CA LEU A 28 18.41 -9.62 14.72
C LEU A 28 18.19 -8.91 16.06
N PHE A 29 17.43 -9.51 16.98
CA PHE A 29 17.13 -8.92 18.28
C PHE A 29 18.22 -9.15 19.34
N SER A 30 19.05 -10.19 19.21
CA SER A 30 20.15 -10.43 20.16
C SER A 30 21.38 -9.59 19.85
N LEU A 31 21.66 -9.29 18.58
CA LEU A 31 22.81 -8.49 18.17
C LEU A 31 22.95 -7.13 18.89
N PRO A 32 21.94 -6.25 18.93
CA PRO A 32 22.07 -4.95 19.62
C PRO A 32 22.26 -5.12 21.14
N ILE A 33 21.68 -6.15 21.74
CA ILE A 33 21.82 -6.44 23.18
C ILE A 33 23.25 -6.90 23.48
N ILE A 34 23.79 -7.81 22.67
CA ILE A 34 25.17 -8.29 22.80
C ILE A 34 26.15 -7.12 22.58
N ALA A 35 25.93 -6.30 21.55
CA ALA A 35 26.77 -5.14 21.26
C ALA A 35 26.77 -4.13 22.43
N ALA A 36 25.60 -3.81 22.99
CA ALA A 36 25.48 -2.95 24.17
C ALA A 36 26.12 -3.55 25.43
N ALA A 37 26.08 -4.88 25.59
CA ALA A 37 26.74 -5.57 26.69
C ALA A 37 28.27 -5.53 26.57
N LEU A 38 28.80 -5.74 25.36
CA LEU A 38 30.24 -5.68 25.07
C LEU A 38 30.80 -4.26 25.30
N ASP A 39 30.01 -3.24 25.01
CA ASP A 39 30.35 -1.83 25.26
C ASP A 39 30.13 -1.41 26.74
N GLY A 40 29.59 -2.28 27.59
CA GLY A 40 29.33 -1.99 29.01
C GLY A 40 28.18 -1.02 29.29
N VAL A 41 27.41 -0.63 28.26
CA VAL A 41 26.34 0.38 28.36
C VAL A 41 24.94 -0.22 28.55
N LEU A 42 24.79 -1.54 28.42
CA LEU A 42 23.49 -2.21 28.46
C LEU A 42 22.68 -1.88 29.72
N MET A 43 23.33 -1.88 30.90
CA MET A 43 22.62 -1.63 32.16
C MET A 43 22.08 -0.20 32.24
N GLY A 44 22.83 0.80 31.76
CA GLY A 44 22.37 2.19 31.68
C GLY A 44 21.16 2.32 30.75
N ILE A 45 21.23 1.72 29.56
CA ILE A 45 20.12 1.74 28.59
C ILE A 45 18.85 1.08 29.15
N LEU A 46 18.99 -0.01 29.92
CA LEU A 46 17.86 -0.68 30.58
C LEU A 46 17.27 0.18 31.70
N GLN A 47 18.10 0.81 32.52
CA GLN A 47 17.67 1.71 33.60
C GLN A 47 16.94 2.94 33.06
N ASP A 48 17.44 3.52 31.96
CA ASP A 48 16.82 4.67 31.30
C ASP A 48 15.55 4.31 30.50
N GLY A 49 15.23 3.01 30.39
CA GLY A 49 14.09 2.54 29.59
C GLY A 49 14.26 2.71 28.08
N ASN A 50 15.47 3.05 27.61
CA ASN A 50 15.78 3.35 26.21
C ASN A 50 16.05 2.11 25.35
N PHE A 51 15.96 0.90 25.92
CA PHE A 51 16.23 -0.35 25.20
C PHE A 51 15.34 -0.56 23.95
N ARG A 52 14.16 0.07 23.90
CA ARG A 52 13.25 -0.03 22.73
C ARG A 52 13.86 0.55 21.46
N ILE A 53 14.71 1.56 21.60
CA ILE A 53 15.34 2.26 20.48
C ILE A 53 16.31 1.35 19.77
N LEU A 54 17.05 0.54 20.54
CA LEU A 54 17.95 -0.48 20.02
C LEU A 54 17.24 -1.51 19.14
N LEU A 55 15.93 -1.70 19.34
CA LEU A 55 15.14 -2.70 18.64
C LEU A 55 14.42 -2.15 17.41
N ILE A 56 14.47 -0.84 17.12
CA ILE A 56 13.74 -0.23 15.99
C ILE A 56 14.14 -0.87 14.65
N TYR A 57 15.43 -0.82 14.29
CA TYR A 57 15.89 -1.31 13.00
C TYR A 57 15.73 -2.84 12.87
N PRO A 58 16.13 -3.65 13.86
CA PRO A 58 15.84 -5.09 13.86
C PRO A 58 14.36 -5.42 13.65
N ALA A 59 13.47 -4.70 14.34
CA ALA A 59 12.03 -4.95 14.25
C ALA A 59 11.47 -4.58 12.87
N ILE A 60 11.90 -3.47 12.28
CA ILE A 60 11.47 -3.06 10.92
C ILE A 60 12.03 -4.03 9.87
N ILE A 61 13.29 -4.45 9.98
CA ILE A 61 13.88 -5.45 9.08
C ILE A 61 13.08 -6.76 9.14
N LEU A 62 12.82 -7.27 10.35
CA LEU A 62 12.03 -8.48 10.55
C LEU A 62 10.58 -8.31 10.03
N TYR A 63 10.00 -7.12 10.22
CA TYR A 63 8.68 -6.81 9.71
C TYR A 63 8.60 -6.89 8.18
N ILE A 64 9.54 -6.23 7.48
CA ILE A 64 9.63 -6.27 6.01
C ILE A 64 9.86 -7.71 5.53
N TRP A 65 10.71 -8.46 6.23
CA TRP A 65 10.96 -9.88 5.96
C TRP A 65 9.68 -10.72 6.05
N LEU A 66 8.92 -10.58 7.13
CA LEU A 66 7.70 -11.36 7.37
C LEU A 66 6.55 -11.00 6.41
N ILE A 67 6.46 -9.75 5.99
CA ILE A 67 5.36 -9.26 5.15
C ILE A 67 5.61 -9.43 3.64
N SER A 68 6.86 -9.64 3.21
CA SER A 68 7.17 -9.80 1.78
C SER A 68 6.46 -10.98 1.11
N PRO A 69 6.45 -12.21 1.67
CA PRO A 69 5.75 -13.33 1.07
C PRO A 69 4.24 -13.10 0.87
N PRO A 70 3.44 -12.67 1.88
CA PRO A 70 2.01 -12.41 1.67
C PRO A 70 1.76 -11.27 0.67
N MET A 71 2.59 -10.22 0.67
CA MET A 71 2.48 -9.14 -0.30
C MET A 71 2.63 -9.64 -1.74
N SER A 72 3.63 -10.49 -2.01
CA SER A 72 3.82 -11.08 -3.34
C SER A 72 2.66 -11.99 -3.76
N ARG A 73 2.10 -12.78 -2.83
CA ARG A 73 0.94 -13.65 -3.12
C ARG A 73 -0.30 -12.84 -3.49
N ILE A 74 -0.54 -11.74 -2.77
CA ILE A 74 -1.71 -10.88 -3.00
C ILE A 74 -1.57 -10.17 -4.35
N ALA A 75 -0.38 -9.65 -4.69
CA ALA A 75 -0.14 -9.06 -6.01
C ALA A 75 -0.43 -10.05 -7.15
N ASN A 76 -0.08 -11.33 -6.98
CA ASN A 76 -0.37 -12.38 -7.95
C ASN A 76 -1.88 -12.70 -8.11
N GLN A 77 -2.76 -12.25 -7.21
CA GLN A 77 -4.21 -12.42 -7.33
C GLN A 77 -4.86 -11.41 -8.28
N VAL A 78 -4.17 -10.32 -8.64
CA VAL A 78 -4.71 -9.30 -9.56
C VAL A 78 -4.89 -9.86 -10.97
N MET A 79 -3.96 -10.69 -11.44
CA MET A 79 -4.03 -11.23 -12.81
C MET A 79 -5.26 -12.12 -13.01
N PRO A 80 -5.49 -13.15 -12.17
CA PRO A 80 -6.64 -14.03 -12.36
C PRO A 80 -7.97 -13.30 -12.17
N SER A 81 -8.03 -12.25 -11.33
CA SER A 81 -9.26 -11.48 -11.12
C SER A 81 -9.62 -10.60 -12.32
N LEU A 82 -8.61 -10.04 -13.01
CA LEU A 82 -8.83 -9.22 -14.19
C LEU A 82 -8.92 -10.03 -15.49
N ARG A 83 -8.49 -11.29 -15.50
CA ARG A 83 -8.52 -12.14 -16.70
C ARG A 83 -9.90 -12.23 -17.38
N PRO A 84 -11.03 -12.39 -16.67
CA PRO A 84 -12.35 -12.53 -17.30
C PRO A 84 -12.84 -11.26 -18.01
N VAL A 85 -12.36 -10.08 -17.59
CA VAL A 85 -12.79 -8.81 -18.18
C VAL A 85 -11.90 -8.36 -19.33
N ILE A 86 -10.68 -8.91 -19.45
CA ILE A 86 -9.72 -8.54 -20.50
C ILE A 86 -10.04 -9.31 -21.80
N LEU A 87 -10.26 -8.58 -22.90
CA LEU A 87 -10.64 -9.13 -24.20
C LEU A 87 -9.48 -9.72 -25.01
N LEU A 88 -8.25 -9.65 -24.48
CA LEU A 88 -7.06 -10.18 -25.15
C LEU A 88 -6.95 -11.69 -25.00
N ASP A 89 -6.27 -12.29 -25.98
CA ASP A 89 -5.79 -13.67 -25.90
C ASP A 89 -4.72 -13.81 -24.80
N ASP A 90 -4.58 -15.02 -24.26
CA ASP A 90 -3.63 -15.36 -23.20
C ASP A 90 -2.18 -15.05 -23.61
N GLU A 91 -1.79 -15.31 -24.86
CA GLU A 91 -0.42 -15.04 -25.32
C GLU A 91 -0.12 -13.53 -25.37
N GLN A 92 -1.06 -12.74 -25.86
CA GLN A 92 -0.94 -11.28 -25.91
C GLN A 92 -0.91 -10.68 -24.51
N LEU A 93 -1.81 -11.15 -23.63
CA LEU A 93 -1.85 -10.75 -22.24
C LEU A 93 -0.54 -11.09 -21.53
N GLU A 94 -0.03 -12.31 -21.69
CA GLU A 94 1.24 -12.73 -21.11
C GLU A 94 2.39 -11.84 -21.60
N LYS A 95 2.43 -11.50 -22.89
CA LYS A 95 3.45 -10.60 -23.44
C LYS A 95 3.39 -9.22 -22.79
N ILE A 96 2.21 -8.64 -22.61
CA ILE A 96 2.02 -7.34 -21.94
C ILE A 96 2.45 -7.42 -20.48
N VAL A 97 2.03 -8.48 -19.78
CA VAL A 97 2.37 -8.69 -18.37
C VAL A 97 3.87 -8.90 -18.19
N LYS A 98 4.52 -9.62 -19.09
CA LYS A 98 5.97 -9.84 -19.07
C LYS A 98 6.75 -8.56 -19.39
N GLN A 99 6.26 -7.74 -20.32
CA GLN A 99 6.87 -6.46 -20.68
C GLN A 99 6.70 -5.42 -19.57
N ALA A 100 5.48 -5.27 -19.03
CA ALA A 100 5.20 -4.39 -17.91
C ALA A 100 5.80 -4.89 -16.59
N GLY A 101 5.95 -6.21 -16.49
CA GLY A 101 6.49 -6.98 -15.37
C GLY A 101 8.01 -7.24 -15.46
N TYR A 102 8.72 -6.67 -16.42
CA TYR A 102 10.19 -6.63 -16.42
C TYR A 102 10.80 -5.57 -15.48
N ILE A 103 11.40 -6.03 -14.36
CA ILE A 103 12.21 -5.20 -13.47
C ILE A 103 13.65 -5.22 -13.96
N SER A 104 14.22 -4.05 -14.28
CA SER A 104 15.67 -3.96 -14.52
C SER A 104 16.41 -4.11 -13.18
N PRO A 105 17.33 -5.08 -13.04
CA PRO A 105 18.11 -5.26 -11.81
C PRO A 105 18.88 -4.00 -11.39
N LEU A 106 19.29 -3.16 -12.36
CA LEU A 106 20.01 -1.93 -12.07
C LEU A 106 19.17 -0.95 -11.25
N TYR A 107 17.90 -0.73 -11.62
CA TYR A 107 17.04 0.21 -10.89
C TYR A 107 16.69 -0.29 -9.49
N GLU A 108 16.58 -1.62 -9.34
CA GLU A 108 16.39 -2.24 -8.04
C GLU A 108 17.60 -2.00 -7.12
N TRP A 109 18.81 -2.28 -7.60
CA TRP A 109 20.03 -2.01 -6.85
C TRP A 109 20.22 -0.52 -6.57
N LEU A 110 19.90 0.36 -7.52
CA LEU A 110 19.92 1.81 -7.28
C LEU A 110 18.96 2.22 -6.17
N ALA A 111 17.75 1.64 -6.11
CA ALA A 111 16.81 1.92 -5.02
C ALA A 111 17.37 1.47 -3.67
N VAL A 112 17.91 0.25 -3.58
CA VAL A 112 18.56 -0.28 -2.37
C VAL A 112 19.75 0.60 -1.95
N LEU A 113 20.63 0.94 -2.89
CA LEU A 113 21.81 1.77 -2.62
C LEU A 113 21.42 3.18 -2.17
N THR A 114 20.37 3.76 -2.75
CA THR A 114 19.83 5.05 -2.33
C THR A 114 19.31 4.97 -0.89
N GLY A 115 18.55 3.93 -0.55
CA GLY A 115 18.11 3.68 0.82
C GLY A 115 19.29 3.47 1.78
N ALA A 116 20.26 2.64 1.40
CA ALA A 116 21.47 2.39 2.18
C ALA A 116 22.27 3.68 2.45
N ALA A 117 22.41 4.57 1.46
CA ALA A 117 23.06 5.86 1.62
C ALA A 117 22.31 6.77 2.62
N ILE A 118 20.97 6.77 2.58
CA ILE A 118 20.14 7.47 3.57
C ILE A 118 20.33 6.86 4.96
N GLY A 119 20.39 5.53 5.08
CA GLY A 119 20.65 4.83 6.35
C GLY A 119 22.01 5.17 6.93
N MET A 120 23.04 5.25 6.08
CA MET A 120 24.37 5.68 6.48
C MET A 120 24.38 7.15 6.95
N TYR A 121 23.73 8.05 6.21
CA TYR A 121 23.61 9.45 6.58
C TYR A 121 22.89 9.63 7.91
N THR A 122 21.74 8.97 8.10
CA THR A 122 20.96 9.05 9.34
C THR A 122 21.71 8.48 10.55
N ALA A 123 22.42 7.36 10.38
CA ALA A 123 23.29 6.80 11.43
C ALA A 123 24.46 7.75 11.76
N SER A 124 24.99 8.48 10.77
CA SER A 124 26.06 9.46 10.99
C SER A 124 25.61 10.74 11.68
N ALA A 125 24.39 11.21 11.37
CA ALA A 125 23.85 12.43 11.95
C ALA A 125 23.44 12.26 13.42
N THR A 126 23.15 11.03 13.85
CA THR A 126 22.71 10.72 15.22
C THR A 126 23.88 10.40 16.16
N ASN A 127 25.13 10.44 15.68
CA ASN A 127 26.26 9.87 16.41
C ASN A 127 26.61 10.55 17.72
N TRP A 128 26.65 9.72 18.76
CA TRP A 128 27.15 9.99 20.10
C TRP A 128 28.67 9.73 20.12
N GLY A 129 29.47 10.80 20.17
CA GLY A 129 30.91 10.73 20.45
C GLY A 129 31.83 10.21 19.31
N PRO A 130 33.15 10.45 19.44
CA PRO A 130 34.16 10.09 18.44
C PRO A 130 34.56 8.61 18.46
N GLU A 131 34.29 7.88 19.55
CA GLU A 131 34.76 6.50 19.72
C GLU A 131 33.99 5.51 18.84
N ILE A 132 34.69 4.47 18.38
CA ILE A 132 34.11 3.35 17.62
C ILE A 132 33.75 2.28 18.65
N THR A 133 32.46 2.04 18.82
CA THR A 133 31.93 1.02 19.75
C THR A 133 31.18 -0.07 18.97
N TYR A 134 30.98 -1.25 19.56
CA TYR A 134 30.29 -2.35 18.88
C TYR A 134 28.82 -1.99 18.57
N LEU A 135 28.16 -1.30 19.50
CA LEU A 135 26.79 -0.82 19.34
C LEU A 135 26.65 0.17 18.19
N LYS A 136 27.65 1.04 17.99
CA LYS A 136 27.68 1.99 16.88
C LYS A 136 27.78 1.26 15.55
N VAL A 137 28.67 0.27 15.44
CA VAL A 137 28.81 -0.54 14.22
C VAL A 137 27.51 -1.28 13.92
N GLU A 138 26.90 -1.91 14.93
CA GLU A 138 25.61 -2.60 14.79
C GLU A 138 24.53 -1.62 14.29
N TRP A 139 24.38 -0.46 14.92
CA TRP A 139 23.41 0.57 14.55
C TRP A 139 23.59 1.04 13.10
N TYR A 140 24.83 1.25 12.67
CA TYR A 140 25.14 1.61 11.29
C TYR A 140 24.72 0.51 10.31
N VAL A 141 25.08 -0.74 10.60
CA VAL A 141 24.77 -1.88 9.74
C VAL A 141 23.26 -2.08 9.64
N THR A 142 22.55 -2.10 10.77
CA THR A 142 21.11 -2.32 10.77
C THR A 142 20.34 -1.12 10.19
N SER A 143 20.79 0.12 10.38
CA SER A 143 20.22 1.29 9.69
C SER A 143 20.36 1.16 8.17
N VAL A 144 21.57 0.88 7.67
CA VAL A 144 21.85 0.72 6.23
C VAL A 144 20.96 -0.37 5.61
N ILE A 145 20.85 -1.53 6.29
CA ILE A 145 20.00 -2.63 5.84
C ILE A 145 18.52 -2.22 5.86
N MET A 146 18.04 -1.62 6.95
CA MET A 146 16.65 -1.23 7.12
C MET A 146 16.21 -0.23 6.04
N TYR A 147 16.96 0.86 5.85
CA TYR A 147 16.62 1.86 4.84
C TYR A 147 16.79 1.33 3.41
N GLY A 148 17.76 0.45 3.15
CA GLY A 148 17.89 -0.25 1.87
C GLY A 148 16.66 -1.09 1.55
N LEU A 149 16.17 -1.87 2.51
CA LEU A 149 14.95 -2.68 2.39
C LEU A 149 13.69 -1.82 2.26
N LEU A 150 13.62 -0.70 2.99
CA LEU A 150 12.50 0.24 2.90
C LEU A 150 12.42 0.87 1.51
N ALA A 151 13.54 1.37 0.98
CA ALA A 151 13.61 1.94 -0.36
C ALA A 151 13.26 0.91 -1.44
N TRP A 152 13.73 -0.34 -1.29
CA TRP A 152 13.33 -1.45 -2.15
C TRP A 152 11.82 -1.72 -2.09
N THR A 153 11.22 -1.70 -0.90
CA THR A 153 9.78 -1.92 -0.72
C THR A 153 8.95 -0.82 -1.41
N ILE A 154 9.37 0.44 -1.29
CA ILE A 154 8.77 1.58 -2.01
C ILE A 154 8.92 1.39 -3.53
N PHE A 155 10.10 1.03 -4.00
CA PHE A 155 10.35 0.76 -5.42
C PHE A 155 9.44 -0.35 -5.95
N TYR A 156 9.34 -1.48 -5.23
CA TYR A 156 8.47 -2.61 -5.58
C TYR A 156 6.99 -2.20 -5.60
N ALA A 157 6.55 -1.39 -4.65
CA ALA A 157 5.19 -0.85 -4.59
C ALA A 157 4.83 0.00 -5.83
N ILE A 158 5.73 0.92 -6.21
CA ILE A 158 5.58 1.76 -7.42
C ILE A 158 5.57 0.89 -8.66
N TYR A 159 6.44 -0.12 -8.69
CA TYR A 159 6.55 -1.04 -9.80
C TYR A 159 5.30 -1.90 -10.00
N SER A 160 4.74 -2.48 -8.93
CA SER A 160 3.49 -3.24 -8.96
C SER A 160 2.32 -2.41 -9.50
N THR A 161 2.33 -1.09 -9.23
CA THR A 161 1.35 -0.15 -9.79
C THR A 161 1.46 -0.05 -11.31
N ARG A 162 2.67 -0.11 -11.89
CA ARG A 162 2.87 -0.04 -13.34
C ARG A 162 2.26 -1.25 -14.07
N VAL A 163 2.42 -2.45 -13.52
CA VAL A 163 1.82 -3.68 -14.08
C VAL A 163 0.30 -3.56 -14.09
N THR A 164 -0.26 -3.14 -12.95
CA THR A 164 -1.70 -2.90 -12.81
C THR A 164 -2.18 -1.85 -13.83
N ALA A 165 -1.47 -0.73 -13.96
CA ALA A 165 -1.81 0.30 -14.94
C ALA A 165 -1.71 -0.20 -16.39
N ALA A 166 -0.76 -1.09 -16.71
CA ALA A 166 -0.62 -1.67 -18.03
C ALA A 166 -1.78 -2.61 -18.40
N LEU A 167 -2.27 -3.41 -17.43
CA LEU A 167 -3.46 -4.24 -17.59
C LEU A 167 -4.71 -3.40 -17.84
N HIS A 168 -4.85 -2.32 -17.07
CA HIS A 168 -5.95 -1.38 -17.16
C HIS A 168 -6.01 -0.64 -18.51
N ARG A 169 -4.89 -0.53 -19.24
CA ARG A 169 -4.87 0.06 -20.59
C ARG A 169 -5.37 -0.88 -21.69
N GLN A 170 -5.62 -2.15 -21.37
CA GLN A 170 -6.08 -3.12 -22.36
C GLN A 170 -7.59 -3.01 -22.59
N PRO A 171 -8.09 -3.41 -23.77
CA PRO A 171 -9.52 -3.48 -24.02
C PRO A 171 -10.16 -4.44 -23.02
N MET A 172 -11.15 -3.93 -22.26
CA MET A 172 -11.87 -4.69 -21.25
C MET A 172 -13.37 -4.54 -21.45
N GLN A 173 -14.10 -5.63 -21.26
CA GLN A 173 -15.55 -5.61 -21.11
C GLN A 173 -15.87 -5.44 -19.63
N ILE A 174 -16.38 -4.26 -19.29
CA ILE A 174 -16.62 -3.86 -17.90
C ILE A 174 -18.12 -3.87 -17.68
N ASP A 175 -18.58 -4.69 -16.74
CA ASP A 175 -19.89 -4.53 -16.15
C ASP A 175 -19.80 -3.49 -15.03
N VAL A 176 -20.44 -2.33 -15.23
CA VAL A 176 -20.43 -1.23 -14.25
C VAL A 176 -21.14 -1.61 -12.95
N LEU A 177 -22.08 -2.57 -13.03
CA LEU A 177 -22.87 -3.02 -11.88
C LEU A 177 -22.16 -4.13 -11.08
N ASP A 178 -21.19 -4.83 -11.67
CA ASP A 178 -20.34 -5.80 -10.97
C ASP A 178 -18.87 -5.35 -10.87
N PRO A 179 -18.49 -4.56 -9.85
CA PRO A 179 -17.12 -4.13 -9.65
C PRO A 179 -16.21 -5.23 -9.05
N SER A 180 -16.70 -6.46 -8.84
CA SER A 180 -15.96 -7.53 -8.15
C SER A 180 -14.56 -7.82 -8.70
N PRO A 181 -14.32 -7.85 -10.03
CA PRO A 181 -12.98 -8.02 -10.60
C PRO A 181 -11.97 -6.97 -10.13
N PHE A 182 -12.44 -5.74 -9.92
CA PHE A 182 -11.63 -4.59 -9.52
C PHE A 182 -11.46 -4.47 -8.00
N GLN A 183 -12.33 -5.09 -7.20
CA GLN A 183 -12.19 -5.11 -5.74
C GLN A 183 -10.90 -5.79 -5.28
N VAL A 184 -10.42 -6.79 -6.03
CA VAL A 184 -9.13 -7.46 -5.74
C VAL A 184 -7.98 -6.46 -5.85
N VAL A 185 -8.02 -5.59 -6.87
CA VAL A 185 -7.04 -4.50 -7.04
C VAL A 185 -7.09 -3.55 -5.84
N GLY A 186 -8.30 -3.20 -5.38
CA GLY A 186 -8.52 -2.42 -4.16
C GLY A 186 -7.91 -3.08 -2.91
N LYS A 187 -8.12 -4.39 -2.72
CA LYS A 187 -7.55 -5.16 -1.59
C LYS A 187 -6.03 -5.19 -1.63
N VAL A 188 -5.42 -5.31 -2.82
CA VAL A 188 -3.96 -5.29 -2.98
C VAL A 188 -3.39 -3.93 -2.58
N SER A 189 -4.00 -2.84 -3.06
CA SER A 189 -3.57 -1.48 -2.68
C SER A 189 -3.73 -1.21 -1.19
N LEU A 190 -4.86 -1.63 -0.61
CA LEU A 190 -5.09 -1.53 0.82
C LEU A 190 -4.02 -2.29 1.61
N THR A 191 -3.72 -3.53 1.22
CA THR A 191 -2.70 -4.34 1.88
C THR A 191 -1.35 -3.65 1.82
N LEU A 192 -0.96 -3.16 0.64
CA LEU A 192 0.30 -2.44 0.43
C LEU A 192 0.39 -1.19 1.32
N ALA A 193 -0.69 -0.41 1.42
CA ALA A 193 -0.75 0.74 2.32
C ALA A 193 -0.63 0.33 3.79
N LEU A 194 -1.31 -0.76 4.21
CA LEU A 194 -1.22 -1.30 5.57
C LEU A 194 0.20 -1.77 5.90
N VAL A 195 0.98 -2.23 4.93
CA VAL A 195 2.41 -2.54 5.14
C VAL A 195 3.19 -1.31 5.58
N PHE A 196 3.02 -0.18 4.88
CA PHE A 196 3.69 1.06 5.26
C PHE A 196 3.18 1.60 6.60
N ILE A 197 1.87 1.56 6.84
CA ILE A 197 1.27 1.99 8.10
C ILE A 197 1.78 1.16 9.27
N GLY A 198 1.90 -0.16 9.09
CA GLY A 198 2.47 -1.07 10.08
C GLY A 198 3.93 -0.75 10.39
N GLY A 199 4.75 -0.50 9.35
CA GLY A 199 6.14 -0.06 9.51
C GLY A 199 6.26 1.27 10.25
N ILE A 200 5.46 2.27 9.90
CA ILE A 200 5.41 3.58 10.60
C ILE A 200 4.99 3.36 12.05
N THR A 201 3.94 2.58 12.30
CA THR A 201 3.44 2.29 13.65
C THR A 201 4.52 1.64 14.51
N LEU A 202 5.26 0.67 13.95
CA LEU A 202 6.36 0.01 14.64
C LEU A 202 7.52 0.96 14.94
N SER A 203 7.88 1.81 13.97
CA SER A 203 8.87 2.86 14.16
C SER A 203 8.47 3.84 15.25
N LEU A 204 7.20 4.24 15.29
CA LEU A 204 6.68 5.13 16.33
C LEU A 204 6.66 4.43 17.68
N LEU A 205 6.20 3.18 17.78
CA LEU A 205 6.09 2.46 19.04
C LEU A 205 7.46 2.22 19.70
N LEU A 206 8.47 1.87 18.90
CA LEU A 206 9.81 1.56 19.37
C LEU A 206 10.73 2.79 19.48
N GLY A 207 10.53 3.80 18.63
CA GLY A 207 11.31 5.04 18.59
C GLY A 207 10.71 6.22 19.35
N PHE A 208 9.57 6.02 20.02
CA PHE A 208 8.95 7.06 20.82
C PHE A 208 9.85 7.47 21.99
N GLN A 209 10.32 8.72 21.93
CA GLN A 209 10.79 9.49 23.07
C GLN A 209 10.11 10.86 23.00
N ALA A 210 9.66 11.39 24.14
CA ALA A 210 8.98 12.68 24.19
C ALA A 210 9.80 13.79 23.51
N ASN A 211 11.13 13.78 23.68
CA ASN A 211 12.05 14.73 23.08
C ASN A 211 12.09 14.65 21.53
N ASN A 212 11.90 13.47 20.95
CA ASN A 212 11.96 13.29 19.49
C ASN A 212 10.74 13.90 18.78
N LEU A 213 9.59 14.01 19.44
CA LEU A 213 8.39 14.63 18.87
C LEU A 213 8.54 16.13 18.68
N ALA A 214 9.38 16.79 19.49
CA ALA A 214 9.69 18.20 19.31
C ALA A 214 10.67 18.43 18.16
N ALA A 215 11.40 17.39 17.73
CA ALA A 215 12.41 17.50 16.69
C ALA A 215 11.75 17.60 15.30
N PRO A 216 11.94 18.70 14.54
CA PRO A 216 11.34 18.84 13.21
C PRO A 216 11.78 17.74 12.24
N ILE A 217 13.02 17.25 12.39
CA ILE A 217 13.59 16.20 11.55
C ILE A 217 12.80 14.88 11.66
N PHE A 218 12.30 14.56 12.86
CA PHE A 218 11.47 13.37 13.08
C PHE A 218 10.20 13.43 12.25
N TRP A 219 9.53 14.58 12.24
CA TRP A 219 8.31 14.78 11.45
C TRP A 219 8.58 14.81 9.96
N ILE A 220 9.69 15.40 9.50
CA ILE A 220 10.04 15.41 8.08
C ILE A 220 10.15 13.98 7.54
N PHE A 221 10.86 13.08 8.26
CA PHE A 221 11.01 11.69 7.82
C PHE A 221 9.69 10.91 7.91
N ASN A 222 8.98 10.98 9.03
CA ASN A 222 7.72 10.24 9.19
C ASN A 222 6.64 10.73 8.21
N LEU A 223 6.51 12.05 8.02
CA LEU A 223 5.57 12.63 7.07
C LEU A 223 5.92 12.25 5.64
N ALA A 224 7.21 12.23 5.27
CA ALA A 224 7.63 11.76 3.95
C ALA A 224 7.21 10.31 3.69
N ILE A 225 7.36 9.41 4.67
CA ILE A 225 6.92 8.01 4.55
C ILE A 225 5.39 7.92 4.50
N ILE A 226 4.66 8.68 5.32
CA ILE A 226 3.19 8.74 5.28
C ILE A 226 2.71 9.23 3.92
N LEU A 227 3.32 10.29 3.38
CA LEU A 227 3.01 10.82 2.06
C LEU A 227 3.32 9.79 0.96
N ALA A 228 4.46 9.08 1.04
CA ALA A 228 4.78 8.00 0.11
C ALA A 228 3.73 6.88 0.16
N ALA A 229 3.31 6.45 1.35
CA ALA A 229 2.28 5.44 1.53
C ALA A 229 0.93 5.88 0.94
N GLY A 230 0.51 7.12 1.23
CA GLY A 230 -0.70 7.71 0.66
C GLY A 230 -0.62 7.82 -0.86
N LEU A 231 0.50 8.31 -1.39
CA LEU A 231 0.73 8.44 -2.82
C LEU A 231 0.68 7.09 -3.52
N ILE A 232 1.35 6.06 -2.99
CA ILE A 232 1.31 4.69 -3.52
C ILE A 232 -0.14 4.17 -3.55
N PHE A 233 -0.89 4.36 -2.46
CA PHE A 233 -2.27 3.93 -2.35
C PHE A 233 -3.17 4.57 -3.43
N PHE A 234 -3.05 5.88 -3.65
CA PHE A 234 -3.83 6.60 -4.65
C PHE A 234 -3.36 6.31 -6.08
N LEU A 235 -2.05 6.29 -6.32
CA LEU A 235 -1.48 6.00 -7.64
C LEU A 235 -1.89 4.62 -8.15
N ASN A 236 -1.95 3.63 -7.27
CA ASN A 236 -2.34 2.27 -7.65
C ASN A 236 -3.79 2.19 -8.12
N MET A 237 -4.71 2.95 -7.50
CA MET A 237 -6.14 2.89 -7.83
C MET A 237 -6.61 3.88 -8.87
N TRP A 238 -5.84 4.94 -9.11
CA TRP A 238 -6.23 5.98 -10.05
C TRP A 238 -6.59 5.44 -11.45
N PRO A 239 -5.84 4.47 -12.04
CA PRO A 239 -6.21 3.85 -13.30
C PRO A 239 -7.56 3.14 -13.23
N THR A 240 -7.79 2.33 -12.18
CA THR A 240 -9.06 1.62 -11.97
C THR A 240 -10.24 2.58 -11.88
N HIS A 241 -10.07 3.67 -11.11
CA HIS A 241 -11.11 4.69 -10.95
C HIS A 241 -11.50 5.32 -12.29
N LYS A 242 -10.50 5.72 -13.10
CA LYS A 242 -10.72 6.31 -14.41
C LYS A 242 -11.48 5.37 -15.35
N ILE A 243 -11.14 4.09 -15.32
CA ILE A 243 -11.73 3.08 -16.20
C ILE A 243 -13.18 2.79 -15.83
N LEU A 244 -13.47 2.62 -14.53
CA LEU A 244 -14.85 2.46 -14.07
C LEU A 244 -15.68 3.71 -14.31
N GLN A 245 -15.11 4.91 -14.14
CA GLN A 245 -15.77 6.17 -14.44
C GLN A 245 -16.08 6.29 -15.94
N GLN A 246 -15.15 5.91 -16.81
CA GLN A 246 -15.35 5.92 -18.25
C GLN A 246 -16.41 4.90 -18.68
N ALA A 247 -16.36 3.67 -18.17
CA ALA A 247 -17.37 2.64 -18.44
C ALA A 247 -18.77 3.10 -18.01
N LYS A 248 -18.89 3.66 -16.80
CA LYS A 248 -20.14 4.26 -16.31
C LYS A 248 -20.67 5.36 -17.23
N LYS A 249 -19.80 6.26 -17.69
CA LYS A 249 -20.18 7.33 -18.61
C LYS A 249 -20.65 6.78 -19.97
N CYS A 250 -19.94 5.79 -20.51
CA CYS A 250 -20.28 5.14 -21.77
C CYS A 250 -21.63 4.41 -21.72
N GLU A 251 -22.03 3.86 -20.58
CA GLU A 251 -23.36 3.25 -20.42
C GLU A 251 -24.46 4.28 -20.12
N LEU A 252 -24.15 5.32 -19.33
CA LEU A 252 -25.13 6.30 -18.89
C LEU A 252 -25.58 7.23 -20.03
N GLU A 253 -24.68 7.65 -20.91
CA GLU A 253 -25.01 8.60 -21.99
C GLU A 253 -26.05 8.06 -22.98
N PRO A 254 -25.91 6.83 -23.54
CA PRO A 254 -26.93 6.28 -24.43
C PRO A 254 -28.25 6.02 -23.72
N LEU A 255 -28.21 5.64 -22.44
CA LEU A 255 -29.40 5.41 -21.62
C LEU A 255 -30.21 6.69 -21.43
N GLN A 256 -29.55 7.78 -21.04
CA GLN A 256 -30.18 9.09 -20.88
C GLN A 256 -30.81 9.56 -22.18
N ARG A 257 -30.11 9.41 -23.32
CA ARG A 257 -30.68 9.72 -24.63
C ARG A 257 -31.93 8.89 -24.96
N ARG A 258 -31.96 7.61 -24.57
CA ARG A 258 -33.14 6.75 -24.76
C ARG A 258 -34.30 7.18 -23.87
N ILE A 259 -34.04 7.54 -22.61
CA ILE A 259 -35.06 8.07 -21.70
C ILE A 259 -35.66 9.36 -22.27
N ASP A 260 -34.81 10.29 -22.72
CA ASP A 260 -35.25 11.56 -23.32
C ASP A 260 -36.09 11.33 -24.59
N GLN A 261 -35.67 10.40 -25.46
CA GLN A 261 -36.41 10.03 -26.67
C GLN A 261 -37.77 9.40 -26.34
N SER A 262 -37.79 8.39 -25.47
CA SER A 262 -39.03 7.73 -25.04
C SER A 262 -39.97 8.71 -24.32
N GLY A 263 -39.43 9.65 -23.53
CA GLY A 263 -40.19 10.70 -22.86
C GLY A 263 -40.85 11.67 -23.84
N ARG A 264 -40.15 12.09 -24.89
CA ARG A 264 -40.74 12.90 -25.98
C ARG A 264 -41.85 12.14 -26.70
N SER A 265 -41.61 10.88 -27.04
CA SER A 265 -42.64 10.02 -27.67
C SER A 265 -43.86 9.81 -26.80
N LEU A 266 -43.68 9.70 -25.47
CA LEU A 266 -44.78 9.59 -24.51
C LEU A 266 -45.67 10.85 -24.55
N ILE A 267 -45.07 12.05 -24.50
CA ILE A 267 -45.79 13.32 -24.53
C ILE A 267 -46.59 13.45 -25.84
N THR A 268 -45.96 13.20 -26.99
CA THR A 268 -46.64 13.24 -28.29
C THR A 268 -47.76 12.20 -28.38
N GLY A 269 -47.57 11.00 -27.83
CA GLY A 269 -48.61 9.97 -27.79
C GLY A 269 -49.81 10.37 -26.93
N LEU A 270 -49.59 11.06 -25.80
CA LEU A 270 -50.66 11.60 -24.96
C LEU A 270 -51.45 12.69 -25.67
N GLU A 271 -50.78 13.61 -26.37
CA GLU A 271 -51.43 14.66 -27.18
C GLU A 271 -52.30 14.08 -28.31
N GLN A 272 -51.90 12.93 -28.85
CA GLN A 272 -52.61 12.24 -29.94
C GLN A 272 -53.65 11.21 -29.45
N GLY A 273 -53.84 11.04 -28.14
CA GLY A 273 -54.77 10.05 -27.57
C GLY A 273 -54.39 8.58 -27.82
N SER A 274 -53.12 8.31 -28.14
CA SER A 274 -52.61 6.95 -28.36
C SER A 274 -52.38 6.20 -27.04
N PRO A 275 -52.43 4.86 -27.01
CA PRO A 275 -52.10 4.09 -25.82
C PRO A 275 -50.60 4.25 -25.47
N THR A 276 -50.32 4.78 -24.28
CA THR A 276 -48.96 5.15 -23.83
C THR A 276 -48.40 4.27 -22.72
N ASN A 277 -49.13 3.25 -22.29
CA ASN A 277 -48.81 2.45 -21.10
C ASN A 277 -47.44 1.74 -21.22
N ASP A 278 -47.13 1.19 -22.40
CA ASP A 278 -45.86 0.48 -22.64
C ASP A 278 -44.66 1.43 -22.60
N LEU A 279 -44.81 2.66 -23.11
CA LEU A 279 -43.76 3.70 -23.05
C LEU A 279 -43.52 4.15 -21.60
N ALA A 280 -44.58 4.31 -20.81
CA ALA A 280 -44.47 4.67 -19.40
C ALA A 280 -43.71 3.58 -18.60
N LEU A 281 -44.03 2.30 -18.83
CA LEU A 281 -43.31 1.18 -18.23
C LEU A 281 -41.84 1.13 -18.67
N GLN A 282 -41.56 1.36 -19.95
CA GLN A 282 -40.20 1.42 -20.46
C GLN A 282 -39.39 2.53 -19.79
N ILE A 283 -39.93 3.75 -19.71
CA ILE A 283 -39.27 4.88 -19.05
C ILE A 283 -39.00 4.54 -17.59
N GLN A 284 -39.98 4.00 -16.86
CA GLN A 284 -39.80 3.60 -15.46
C GLN A 284 -38.66 2.58 -15.31
N ALA A 285 -38.61 1.55 -16.17
CA ALA A 285 -37.54 0.56 -16.15
C ALA A 285 -36.16 1.18 -16.44
N LEU A 286 -36.08 2.07 -17.43
CA LEU A 286 -34.84 2.77 -17.79
C LEU A 286 -34.39 3.73 -16.68
N SER A 287 -35.29 4.45 -16.02
CA SER A 287 -34.97 5.34 -14.89
C SER A 287 -34.48 4.56 -13.67
N ILE A 288 -35.05 3.38 -13.38
CA ILE A 288 -34.53 2.50 -12.32
C ILE A 288 -33.12 2.02 -12.67
N TYR A 289 -32.88 1.63 -13.92
CA TYR A 289 -31.55 1.24 -14.39
C TYR A 289 -30.55 2.41 -14.33
N GLU A 290 -30.97 3.63 -14.70
CA GLU A 290 -30.18 4.84 -14.61
C GLU A 290 -29.77 5.11 -13.16
N GLN A 291 -30.70 5.05 -12.22
CA GLN A 291 -30.42 5.24 -10.80
C GLN A 291 -29.42 4.20 -10.26
N ARG A 292 -29.51 2.95 -10.73
CA ARG A 292 -28.53 1.90 -10.40
C ARG A 292 -27.15 2.23 -10.96
N LEU A 293 -27.04 2.66 -12.22
CA LEU A 293 -25.76 3.09 -12.79
C LEU A 293 -25.19 4.32 -12.09
N GLN A 294 -26.03 5.32 -11.76
CA GLN A 294 -25.62 6.53 -11.04
C GLN A 294 -25.12 6.22 -9.63
N SER A 295 -25.70 5.23 -8.95
CA SER A 295 -25.24 4.77 -7.64
C SER A 295 -24.08 3.77 -7.68
N ALA A 296 -23.76 3.22 -8.86
CA ALA A 296 -22.62 2.32 -9.05
C ALA A 296 -21.31 3.02 -8.68
N ARG A 297 -20.49 2.31 -7.90
CA ARG A 297 -19.23 2.83 -7.35
C ARG A 297 -18.16 2.81 -8.43
N THR A 298 -17.49 3.94 -8.60
CA THR A 298 -16.34 4.07 -9.51
C THR A 298 -15.01 3.87 -8.80
N TRP A 299 -15.00 3.80 -7.47
CA TRP A 299 -13.82 3.45 -6.70
C TRP A 299 -13.87 1.96 -6.34
N PRO A 300 -12.75 1.22 -6.49
CA PRO A 300 -12.69 -0.23 -6.22
C PRO A 300 -12.76 -0.57 -4.71
N TYR A 301 -13.23 0.35 -3.88
CA TYR A 301 -13.34 0.19 -2.44
C TYR A 301 -14.78 -0.05 -2.00
N ASN A 302 -14.94 -0.96 -1.05
CA ASN A 302 -16.14 -1.02 -0.23
C ASN A 302 -15.91 -0.17 1.02
N THR A 303 -17.02 0.27 1.64
CA THR A 303 -16.99 1.06 2.88
C THR A 303 -16.24 0.32 4.00
N GLY A 304 -16.28 -1.02 4.01
CA GLY A 304 -15.50 -1.85 4.92
C GLY A 304 -13.99 -1.65 4.80
N MET A 305 -13.45 -1.63 3.57
CA MET A 305 -12.02 -1.43 3.29
C MET A 305 -11.54 -0.05 3.75
N LEU A 306 -12.30 1.00 3.45
CA LEU A 306 -11.99 2.36 3.93
C LEU A 306 -12.04 2.46 5.45
N ARG A 307 -13.03 1.81 6.08
CA ARG A 307 -13.14 1.76 7.53
C ARG A 307 -11.96 1.04 8.17
N THR A 308 -11.52 -0.09 7.59
CA THR A 308 -10.32 -0.80 8.05
C THR A 308 -9.08 0.08 7.92
N LEU A 309 -8.86 0.72 6.76
CA LEU A 309 -7.74 1.64 6.57
C LEU A 309 -7.76 2.76 7.61
N PHE A 310 -8.92 3.40 7.79
CA PHE A 310 -9.11 4.48 8.74
C PHE A 310 -8.74 4.05 10.16
N PHE A 311 -9.29 2.93 10.65
CA PHE A 311 -8.97 2.45 12.00
C PHE A 311 -7.52 2.00 12.15
N SER A 312 -6.93 1.36 11.14
CA SER A 312 -5.53 0.94 11.19
C SER A 312 -4.55 2.11 11.26
N VAL A 313 -4.87 3.27 10.66
CA VAL A 313 -4.06 4.49 10.79
C VAL A 313 -4.38 5.23 12.08
N PHE A 314 -5.66 5.38 12.40
CA PHE A 314 -6.11 6.26 13.46
C PHE A 314 -5.88 5.68 14.85
N ILE A 315 -6.01 4.37 15.05
CA ILE A 315 -5.82 3.75 16.38
C ILE A 315 -4.38 3.94 16.89
N PRO A 316 -3.32 3.61 16.12
CA PRO A 316 -1.96 3.85 16.57
C PRO A 316 -1.66 5.33 16.81
N LEU A 317 -2.12 6.20 15.91
CA LEU A 317 -1.93 7.63 16.03
C LEU A 317 -2.61 8.18 17.29
N ALA A 318 -3.87 7.81 17.53
CA ALA A 318 -4.61 8.19 18.71
C ALA A 318 -3.94 7.67 19.99
N THR A 319 -3.42 6.43 19.96
CA THR A 319 -2.69 5.84 21.11
C THR A 319 -1.45 6.66 21.45
N ILE A 320 -0.69 7.09 20.43
CA ILE A 320 0.49 7.94 20.63
C ILE A 320 0.06 9.32 21.15
N LEU A 321 -0.95 9.94 20.55
CA LEU A 321 -1.44 11.25 20.99
C LEU A 321 -1.94 11.23 22.44
N ILE A 322 -2.67 10.19 22.83
CA ILE A 322 -3.11 9.98 24.22
C ILE A 322 -1.90 9.85 25.14
N ARG A 323 -0.91 9.03 24.76
CA ARG A 323 0.32 8.87 25.55
C ARG A 323 1.06 10.19 25.74
N VAL A 324 1.22 10.97 24.68
CA VAL A 324 1.85 12.29 24.71
C VAL A 324 1.07 13.27 25.60
N ALA A 325 -0.26 13.27 25.49
CA ALA A 325 -1.12 14.11 26.32
C ALA A 325 -1.01 13.74 27.81
N VAL A 326 -0.96 12.44 28.13
CA VAL A 326 -0.76 11.94 29.50
C VAL A 326 0.61 12.37 30.03
N GLU A 327 1.69 12.16 29.27
CA GLU A 327 3.04 12.57 29.69
C GLU A 327 3.14 14.10 29.91
N MET A 328 2.54 14.92 29.03
CA MET A 328 2.49 16.37 29.21
C MET A 328 1.66 16.80 30.43
N LEU A 329 0.54 16.14 30.69
CA LEU A 329 -0.37 16.49 31.79
C LEU A 329 0.21 16.12 33.15
N PHE A 330 0.93 15.00 33.24
CA PHE A 330 1.50 14.54 34.50
C PHE A 330 2.93 15.03 34.77
N ARG A 331 3.63 15.64 33.79
CA ARG A 331 5.03 16.11 33.91
C ARG A 331 5.88 15.19 34.82
N ILE A 332 5.83 13.89 34.51
CA ILE A 332 6.76 12.88 35.05
C ILE A 332 7.96 12.83 34.13
#